data_AF-A0A6A5WYF9-F1
#
_entry.id   AF-A0A6A5WYF9-F1
#
_cell.length_a   1.000
_cell.length_b   1.000
_cell.length_c   1.000
_cell.angle_alpha   90.00
_cell.angle_beta   90.00
_cell.angle_gamma   90.00
#
_symmetry.space_group_name_H-M   'P 1'
#
loop_
_entity.id
_entity.type
_entity.pdbx_description
1 polymer ?
#
loop_
_entity_poly.entity_id
_entity_poly.type
_entity_poly.pdbx_seq_one_letter_code
_entity_poly.pdbx_strand_id
1 'polypeptide(L)'
;MELAENCVAYFNRPRREMNRRQINAINRFHRYTKEWGNRLGWEDGPRAICRDRWLKLLNVFNDLCFFGVVNNLEFEWLDESENVLGHCIVDLTTGTPTIAISTRDWCNEFWEEMGSMCEARKRDRISTALHEMIHAYLERYACGDCPMWHKCIGFDGHGAAWQLIAAAIEKALPHLLDIPVALGRFIGVVVWVDCYRRLPSPHDLQHWDLTTNWVMRKNAAGKFVRELRGDSQYCESSVDDATDDESMDDEPNLSGASSNGASSDEHMEDFDSGDDAGGEGVTEDDTNEEDAPEDDTNEEDAPEDESSEDNKPSVTETSSSDTSSDEDTEDCDSENNESGEDATDHA
;
A
#
# COMPACT_ATOMS: atom_id res chain seq x y z
N MET A 1 -14.40 3.80 9.47
CA MET A 1 -13.21 3.49 10.30
C MET A 1 -12.91 2.00 10.31
N GLU A 2 -13.90 1.14 10.56
CA GLU A 2 -13.74 -0.33 10.58
C GLU A 2 -12.93 -0.91 9.39
N LEU A 3 -13.18 -0.43 8.16
CA LEU A 3 -12.39 -0.84 6.98
C LEU A 3 -10.88 -0.62 7.17
N ALA A 4 -10.48 0.55 7.67
CA ALA A 4 -9.09 0.88 7.93
C ALA A 4 -8.51 0.05 9.08
N GLU A 5 -9.27 -0.14 10.16
CA GLU A 5 -8.85 -0.96 11.31
C GLU A 5 -8.64 -2.42 10.91
N ASN A 6 -9.54 -2.99 10.10
CA ASN A 6 -9.39 -4.34 9.56
C ASN A 6 -8.16 -4.46 8.64
N CYS A 7 -7.93 -3.45 7.77
CA CYS A 7 -6.74 -3.37 6.94
C CYS A 7 -5.45 -3.36 7.78
N VAL A 8 -5.41 -2.51 8.81
CA VAL A 8 -4.28 -2.44 9.75
C VAL A 8 -4.07 -3.77 10.48
N ALA A 9 -5.13 -4.37 11.02
CA ALA A 9 -5.06 -5.67 11.70
C ALA A 9 -4.60 -6.80 10.76
N TYR A 10 -4.84 -6.67 9.45
CA TYR A 10 -4.38 -7.64 8.47
C TYR A 10 -2.86 -7.67 8.34
N PHE A 11 -2.21 -6.52 8.15
CA PHE A 11 -0.76 -6.51 7.90
C PHE A 11 0.11 -6.32 9.17
N ASN A 12 -0.45 -5.81 10.28
CA ASN A 12 0.29 -5.66 11.55
C ASN A 12 0.44 -6.96 12.35
N ARG A 13 -0.12 -8.08 11.89
CA ARG A 13 0.00 -9.35 12.61
C ARG A 13 1.46 -9.82 12.69
N PRO A 14 1.86 -10.49 13.78
CA PRO A 14 3.18 -11.10 13.89
C PRO A 14 3.47 -12.05 12.71
N ARG A 15 4.74 -12.15 12.28
CA ARG A 15 5.14 -12.99 11.15
C ARG A 15 4.67 -14.45 11.27
N ARG A 16 4.63 -15.01 12.48
CA ARG A 16 4.15 -16.38 12.76
C ARG A 16 2.64 -16.58 12.51
N GLU A 17 1.87 -15.51 12.52
CA GLU A 17 0.41 -15.47 12.30
C GLU A 17 0.06 -15.01 10.87
N MET A 18 1.07 -14.71 10.05
CA MET A 18 0.86 -14.34 8.65
C MET A 18 0.32 -15.51 7.85
N ASN A 19 -0.65 -15.20 7.00
CA ASN A 19 -1.19 -16.21 6.10
C ASN A 19 -0.21 -16.49 4.95
N ARG A 20 -0.47 -17.57 4.20
CA ARG A 20 0.36 -17.98 3.06
C ARG A 20 0.49 -16.89 1.97
N ARG A 21 -0.54 -16.08 1.76
CA ARG A 21 -0.54 -14.98 0.77
C ARG A 21 0.47 -13.91 1.16
N GLN A 22 0.49 -13.47 2.42
CA GLN A 22 1.46 -12.49 2.93
C GLN A 22 2.89 -13.02 2.89
N ILE A 23 3.11 -14.27 3.33
CA ILE A 23 4.45 -14.89 3.28
C ILE A 23 4.95 -14.98 1.84
N ASN A 24 4.09 -15.38 0.90
CA ASN A 24 4.43 -15.40 -0.52
C ASN A 24 4.71 -14.00 -1.08
N ALA A 25 3.96 -12.98 -0.65
CA ALA A 25 4.21 -11.59 -1.04
C ALA A 25 5.59 -11.11 -0.58
N ILE A 26 5.97 -11.37 0.68
CA ILE A 26 7.30 -11.05 1.22
C ILE A 26 8.40 -11.74 0.41
N ASN A 27 8.26 -13.04 0.13
CA ASN A 27 9.25 -13.78 -0.67
C ASN A 27 9.38 -13.23 -2.09
N ARG A 28 8.26 -12.87 -2.73
CA ARG A 28 8.27 -12.23 -4.06
C ARG A 28 8.94 -10.86 -4.01
N PHE A 29 8.68 -10.07 -2.98
CA PHE A 29 9.32 -8.76 -2.78
C PHE A 29 10.84 -8.88 -2.73
N HIS A 30 11.37 -9.78 -1.89
CA HIS A 30 12.81 -9.97 -1.78
C HIS A 30 13.44 -10.45 -3.08
N ARG A 31 12.76 -11.37 -3.78
CA ARG A 31 13.20 -11.83 -5.11
C ARG A 31 13.27 -10.67 -6.11
N TYR A 32 12.21 -9.88 -6.22
CA TYR A 32 12.16 -8.72 -7.13
C TYR A 32 13.19 -7.65 -6.76
N THR A 33 13.37 -7.39 -5.47
CA THR A 33 14.39 -6.46 -4.97
C THR A 33 15.80 -6.91 -5.37
N LYS A 34 16.07 -8.21 -5.32
CA LYS A 34 17.34 -8.80 -5.75
C LYS A 34 17.53 -8.77 -7.28
N GLU A 35 16.49 -9.09 -8.04
CA GLU A 35 16.54 -9.18 -9.51
C GLU A 35 16.64 -7.81 -10.18
N TRP A 36 15.85 -6.84 -9.74
CA TRP A 36 15.72 -5.55 -10.41
C TRP A 36 15.44 -4.37 -9.46
N GLY A 37 15.46 -4.56 -8.14
CA GLY A 37 15.13 -3.52 -7.17
C GLY A 37 16.01 -2.27 -7.27
N ASN A 38 17.27 -2.41 -7.67
CA ASN A 38 18.17 -1.27 -7.87
C ASN A 38 17.73 -0.37 -9.04
N ARG A 39 16.96 -0.90 -10.00
CA ARG A 39 16.44 -0.14 -11.15
C ARG A 39 15.31 0.80 -10.75
N LEU A 40 14.61 0.54 -9.64
CA LEU A 40 13.60 1.45 -9.10
C LEU A 40 14.18 2.82 -8.71
N GLY A 41 15.49 2.92 -8.45
CA GLY A 41 16.16 4.17 -8.11
C GLY A 41 16.74 4.95 -9.28
N TRP A 42 16.60 4.45 -10.51
CA TRP A 42 17.16 5.09 -11.71
C TRP A 42 16.38 6.34 -12.08
N GLU A 43 17.04 7.31 -12.68
CA GLU A 43 16.41 8.59 -13.04
C GLU A 43 15.30 8.41 -14.07
N ASP A 44 15.60 7.68 -15.15
CA ASP A 44 14.65 7.32 -16.19
C ASP A 44 13.86 6.09 -15.76
N GLY A 45 12.78 6.33 -15.01
CA GLY A 45 11.87 5.29 -14.50
C GLY A 45 11.33 4.36 -15.61
N PRO A 46 10.70 4.90 -16.67
CA PRO A 46 10.10 4.11 -17.75
C PRO A 46 11.09 3.17 -18.43
N ARG A 47 12.31 3.65 -18.69
CA ARG A 47 13.36 2.82 -19.29
C ARG A 47 13.94 1.79 -18.32
N ALA A 48 14.02 2.13 -17.03
CA ALA A 48 14.61 1.24 -16.02
C ALA A 48 13.67 0.09 -15.63
N ILE A 49 12.36 0.36 -15.56
CA ILE A 49 11.34 -0.60 -15.18
C ILE A 49 10.08 -0.41 -16.02
N CYS A 50 9.72 -1.46 -16.75
CA CYS A 50 8.49 -1.50 -17.53
C CYS A 50 7.25 -1.68 -16.65
N ARG A 51 6.09 -1.36 -17.23
CA ARG A 51 4.76 -1.46 -16.61
C ARG A 51 4.53 -2.79 -15.89
N ASP A 52 4.84 -3.91 -16.54
CA ASP A 52 4.60 -5.25 -15.97
C ASP A 52 5.38 -5.52 -14.69
N ARG A 53 6.59 -4.96 -14.56
CA ARG A 53 7.40 -5.11 -13.33
C ARG A 53 6.80 -4.28 -12.19
N TRP A 54 6.29 -3.09 -12.48
CA TRP A 54 5.53 -2.31 -11.52
C TRP A 54 4.26 -3.02 -11.08
N LEU A 55 3.48 -3.57 -12.01
CA LEU A 55 2.28 -4.34 -11.68
C LEU A 55 2.59 -5.54 -10.79
N LYS A 56 3.72 -6.23 -11.00
CA LYS A 56 4.18 -7.29 -10.09
C LYS A 56 4.47 -6.77 -8.68
N LEU A 57 5.04 -5.58 -8.55
CA LEU A 57 5.31 -4.94 -7.25
C LEU A 57 4.03 -4.47 -6.56
N LEU A 58 3.13 -3.81 -7.29
CA LEU A 58 1.83 -3.38 -6.76
C LEU A 58 1.01 -4.58 -6.27
N ASN A 59 1.02 -5.70 -7.00
CA ASN A 59 0.38 -6.94 -6.54
C ASN A 59 1.01 -7.52 -5.26
N VAL A 60 2.31 -7.34 -5.05
CA VAL A 60 2.95 -7.70 -3.78
C VAL A 60 2.40 -6.85 -2.64
N PHE A 61 2.30 -5.53 -2.82
CA PHE A 61 1.72 -4.64 -1.81
C PHE A 61 0.24 -4.92 -1.57
N ASN A 62 -0.52 -5.24 -2.64
CA ASN A 62 -1.93 -5.62 -2.54
C ASN A 62 -2.10 -6.86 -1.66
N ASP A 63 -1.34 -7.92 -1.92
CA ASP A 63 -1.39 -9.16 -1.15
C ASP A 63 -0.92 -8.98 0.30
N LEU A 64 0.06 -8.11 0.53
CA LEU A 64 0.66 -7.87 1.83
C LEU A 64 -0.19 -6.98 2.73
N CYS A 65 -0.67 -5.85 2.19
CA CYS A 65 -1.31 -4.77 2.94
C CYS A 65 -2.83 -4.73 2.74
N PHE A 66 -3.34 -5.06 1.56
CA PHE A 66 -4.72 -4.79 1.15
C PHE A 66 -5.50 -6.07 0.84
N PHE A 67 -5.26 -7.14 1.59
CA PHE A 67 -5.93 -8.44 1.46
C PHE A 67 -5.86 -9.09 0.07
N GLY A 68 -5.08 -8.57 -0.89
CA GLY A 68 -5.17 -8.96 -2.29
C GLY A 68 -6.52 -8.62 -2.94
N VAL A 69 -7.23 -7.60 -2.45
CA VAL A 69 -8.56 -7.25 -2.96
C VAL A 69 -8.54 -6.17 -4.04
N VAL A 70 -7.48 -5.35 -4.12
CA VAL A 70 -7.35 -4.30 -5.15
C VAL A 70 -7.06 -4.96 -6.51
N ASN A 71 -8.10 -5.42 -7.17
CA ASN A 71 -8.02 -6.21 -8.40
C ASN A 71 -7.86 -5.31 -9.63
N ASN A 72 -7.35 -5.91 -10.72
CA ASN A 72 -7.17 -5.25 -12.01
C ASN A 72 -6.36 -3.95 -11.93
N LEU A 73 -5.35 -3.89 -11.05
CA LEU A 73 -4.46 -2.74 -10.97
C LEU A 73 -3.85 -2.42 -12.33
N GLU A 74 -3.91 -1.15 -12.69
CA GLU A 74 -3.17 -0.59 -13.80
C GLU A 74 -2.05 0.31 -13.28
N PHE A 75 -1.01 0.46 -14.10
CA PHE A 75 0.12 1.31 -13.78
C PHE A 75 0.50 2.15 -14.99
N GLU A 76 0.86 3.41 -14.73
CA GLU A 76 1.43 4.31 -15.72
C GLU A 76 2.53 5.18 -15.12
N TRP A 77 3.41 5.67 -15.99
CA TRP A 77 4.42 6.65 -15.65
C TRP A 77 3.91 8.03 -16.05
N LEU A 78 4.07 9.02 -15.18
CA LEU A 78 3.65 10.39 -15.47
C LEU A 78 4.73 11.17 -16.21
N ASP A 79 4.27 11.91 -17.21
CA ASP A 79 5.09 12.86 -17.95
C ASP A 79 5.43 14.09 -17.09
N GLU A 80 6.53 14.75 -17.44
CA GLU A 80 7.17 15.83 -16.67
C GLU A 80 6.32 17.10 -16.46
N SER A 81 5.15 17.19 -17.10
CA SER A 81 4.29 18.37 -17.02
C SER A 81 3.42 18.41 -15.76
N GLU A 82 3.26 17.27 -15.09
CA GLU A 82 2.37 17.15 -13.94
C GLU A 82 3.19 17.33 -12.67
N ASN A 83 3.06 18.49 -12.00
CA ASN A 83 3.78 18.80 -10.75
C ASN A 83 3.25 17.99 -9.55
N VAL A 84 3.18 16.66 -9.68
CA VAL A 84 2.67 15.71 -8.69
C VAL A 84 3.60 14.50 -8.62
N LEU A 85 3.82 13.94 -7.43
CA LEU A 85 4.67 12.75 -7.26
C LEU A 85 3.98 11.49 -7.80
N GLY A 86 2.67 11.44 -7.70
CA GLY A 86 1.82 10.37 -8.19
C GLY A 86 0.35 10.74 -8.02
N HIS A 87 -0.51 9.91 -8.60
CA HIS A 87 -1.94 9.98 -8.37
C HIS A 87 -2.60 8.61 -8.59
N CYS A 88 -3.81 8.45 -8.07
CA CYS A 88 -4.67 7.31 -8.31
C CYS A 88 -5.95 7.78 -8.99
N ILE A 89 -6.33 7.12 -10.09
CA ILE A 89 -7.63 7.29 -10.74
C ILE A 89 -8.35 5.96 -10.74
N VAL A 90 -9.59 5.92 -10.24
CA VAL A 90 -10.45 4.75 -10.33
C VAL A 90 -11.45 4.94 -11.46
N ASP A 91 -11.39 4.09 -12.49
CA ASP A 91 -12.38 4.09 -13.56
C ASP A 91 -13.76 3.74 -13.00
N LEU A 92 -14.74 4.63 -13.13
CA LEU A 92 -16.07 4.45 -12.53
C LEU A 92 -16.88 3.30 -13.14
N THR A 93 -16.54 2.87 -14.35
CA THR A 93 -17.30 1.84 -15.08
C THR A 93 -16.83 0.44 -14.69
N THR A 94 -15.52 0.25 -14.66
CA THR A 94 -14.83 -1.02 -14.39
C THR A 94 -14.45 -1.17 -12.92
N GLY A 95 -14.26 -0.03 -12.24
CA GLY A 95 -13.68 0.04 -10.90
C GLY A 95 -12.20 -0.29 -10.88
N THR A 96 -11.52 -0.21 -12.02
CA THR A 96 -10.09 -0.47 -12.18
C THR A 96 -9.29 0.75 -11.68
N PRO A 97 -8.44 0.58 -10.66
CA PRO A 97 -7.54 1.65 -10.22
C PRO A 97 -6.28 1.70 -11.11
N THR A 98 -5.98 2.88 -11.63
CA THR A 98 -4.71 3.21 -12.28
C THR A 98 -3.83 3.98 -11.31
N ILE A 99 -2.66 3.41 -11.00
CA ILE A 99 -1.64 4.05 -10.17
C ILE A 99 -0.61 4.70 -11.09
N ALA A 100 -0.47 6.00 -10.98
CA ALA A 100 0.46 6.79 -11.77
C ALA A 100 1.57 7.36 -10.88
N ILE A 101 2.82 7.28 -11.32
CA ILE A 101 3.98 7.78 -10.56
C ILE A 101 4.85 8.66 -11.45
N SER A 102 5.34 9.78 -10.91
CA SER A 102 6.26 10.67 -11.61
C SER A 102 7.56 9.97 -11.97
N THR A 103 8.00 10.22 -13.20
CA THR A 103 9.28 9.72 -13.70
C THR A 103 10.44 10.48 -13.06
N ARG A 104 10.28 11.79 -12.86
CA ARG A 104 11.35 12.71 -12.45
C ARG A 104 11.19 13.33 -11.08
N ASP A 105 9.95 13.61 -10.66
CA ASP A 105 9.74 14.24 -9.37
C ASP A 105 9.89 13.21 -8.26
N TRP A 106 10.66 13.58 -7.25
CA TRP A 106 10.83 12.80 -6.04
C TRP A 106 11.13 13.74 -4.89
N CYS A 107 10.68 13.41 -3.69
CA CYS A 107 10.89 14.27 -2.53
C CYS A 107 12.28 14.02 -1.93
N ASN A 108 13.21 14.97 -2.13
CA ASN A 108 14.55 14.89 -1.52
C ASN A 108 14.54 15.11 -0.01
N GLU A 109 13.55 15.87 0.51
CA GLU A 109 13.55 16.37 1.89
C GLU A 109 13.64 15.25 2.94
N PHE A 110 13.07 14.07 2.66
CA PHE A 110 13.06 12.95 3.60
C PHE A 110 14.29 12.03 3.53
N TRP A 111 14.96 11.96 2.38
CA TRP A 111 15.87 10.85 2.08
C TRP A 111 17.33 11.24 1.90
N GLU A 112 17.65 12.52 1.79
CA GLU A 112 19.01 13.01 1.54
C GLU A 112 20.06 12.53 2.56
N GLU A 113 19.67 12.13 3.78
CA GLU A 113 20.62 11.60 4.78
C GLU A 113 20.78 10.08 4.72
N MET A 114 19.95 9.38 3.96
CA MET A 114 19.80 7.92 4.04
C MET A 114 20.53 7.13 2.95
N GLY A 115 21.37 7.77 2.14
CA GLY A 115 22.26 7.06 1.22
C GLY A 115 22.44 7.74 -0.14
N SER A 116 22.59 6.91 -1.18
CA SER A 116 22.71 7.40 -2.56
C SER A 116 21.39 7.97 -3.06
N MET A 117 21.45 8.91 -4.03
CA MET A 117 20.26 9.42 -4.71
C MET A 117 19.42 8.30 -5.34
N CYS A 118 20.07 7.21 -5.75
CA CYS A 118 19.38 6.02 -6.28
C CYS A 118 18.47 5.39 -5.22
N GLU A 119 18.98 5.14 -4.01
CA GLU A 119 18.17 4.58 -2.92
C GLU A 119 17.07 5.55 -2.47
N ALA A 120 17.34 6.85 -2.47
CA ALA A 120 16.33 7.86 -2.17
C ALA A 120 15.15 7.81 -3.16
N ARG A 121 15.44 7.82 -4.47
CA ARG A 121 14.41 7.71 -5.53
C ARG A 121 13.62 6.40 -5.45
N LYS A 122 14.30 5.29 -5.17
CA LYS A 122 13.65 3.98 -4.99
C LYS A 122 12.63 4.01 -3.85
N ARG A 123 13.01 4.56 -2.70
CA ARG A 123 12.14 4.66 -1.52
C ARG A 123 10.99 5.62 -1.75
N ASP A 124 11.26 6.75 -2.39
CA ASP A 124 10.23 7.72 -2.75
C ASP A 124 9.17 7.10 -3.66
N ARG A 125 9.56 6.46 -4.76
CA ARG A 125 8.62 5.77 -5.67
C ARG A 125 7.84 4.65 -5.00
N ILE A 126 8.47 3.86 -4.12
CA ILE A 126 7.75 2.83 -3.35
C ILE A 126 6.76 3.48 -2.38
N SER A 127 7.14 4.58 -1.73
CA SER A 127 6.27 5.31 -0.81
C SER A 127 5.08 5.93 -1.55
N THR A 128 5.31 6.55 -2.70
CA THR A 128 4.26 7.08 -3.58
C THR A 128 3.34 5.98 -4.06
N ALA A 129 3.87 4.85 -4.55
CA ALA A 129 3.05 3.71 -4.97
C ALA A 129 2.10 3.24 -3.84
N LEU A 130 2.63 3.09 -2.63
CA LEU A 130 1.83 2.69 -1.46
C LEU A 130 0.81 3.77 -1.06
N HIS A 131 1.18 5.04 -1.13
CA HIS A 131 0.28 6.17 -0.90
C HIS A 131 -0.94 6.08 -1.82
N GLU A 132 -0.71 5.96 -3.13
CA GLU A 132 -1.78 5.84 -4.13
C GLU A 132 -2.58 4.55 -3.98
N MET A 133 -1.96 3.44 -3.56
CA MET A 133 -2.68 2.20 -3.27
C MET A 133 -3.63 2.31 -2.07
N ILE A 134 -3.33 3.16 -1.07
CA ILE A 134 -4.29 3.44 0.01
C ILE A 134 -5.50 4.17 -0.55
N HIS A 135 -5.29 5.17 -1.43
CA HIS A 135 -6.40 5.85 -2.12
C HIS A 135 -7.25 4.87 -2.92
N ALA A 136 -6.63 4.04 -3.76
CA ALA A 136 -7.33 3.00 -4.52
C ALA A 136 -8.17 2.06 -3.62
N TYR A 137 -7.60 1.62 -2.50
CA TYR A 137 -8.29 0.75 -1.56
C TYR A 137 -9.48 1.45 -0.89
N LEU A 138 -9.29 2.67 -0.40
CA LEU A 138 -10.35 3.41 0.28
C LEU A 138 -11.47 3.82 -0.69
N GLU A 139 -11.14 4.33 -1.87
CA GLU A 139 -12.11 4.72 -2.89
C GLU A 139 -12.96 3.53 -3.36
N ARG A 140 -12.36 2.33 -3.44
CA ARG A 140 -13.07 1.13 -3.88
C ARG A 140 -14.00 0.52 -2.83
N TYR A 141 -13.60 0.57 -1.56
CA TYR A 141 -14.25 -0.24 -0.51
C TYR A 141 -14.93 0.55 0.59
N ALA A 142 -14.64 1.84 0.76
CA ALA A 142 -15.35 2.62 1.74
C ALA A 142 -16.77 2.96 1.23
N CYS A 143 -17.72 3.08 2.15
CA CYS A 143 -19.10 3.38 1.82
C CYS A 143 -19.30 4.89 1.60
N GLY A 144 -19.51 5.31 0.35
CA GLY A 144 -19.72 6.71 -0.03
C GLY A 144 -20.94 7.36 0.63
N ASP A 145 -21.97 6.57 0.96
CA ASP A 145 -23.20 7.04 1.60
C ASP A 145 -23.11 7.09 3.14
N CYS A 146 -21.98 6.70 3.71
CA CYS A 146 -21.83 6.70 5.16
C CYS A 146 -21.80 8.15 5.68
N PRO A 147 -22.53 8.50 6.76
CA PRO A 147 -22.46 9.84 7.37
C PRO A 147 -21.05 10.27 7.78
N MET A 148 -20.17 9.29 8.02
CA MET A 148 -18.78 9.51 8.40
C MET A 148 -17.82 9.63 7.21
N TRP A 149 -18.29 9.48 5.96
CA TRP A 149 -17.46 9.47 4.76
C TRP A 149 -16.50 10.66 4.70
N HIS A 150 -17.04 11.87 4.77
CA HIS A 150 -16.23 13.10 4.68
C HIS A 150 -15.18 13.20 5.79
N LYS A 151 -15.43 12.68 6.99
CA LYS A 151 -14.47 12.72 8.10
C LYS A 151 -13.40 11.62 7.96
N CYS A 152 -13.81 10.43 7.49
CA CYS A 152 -12.91 9.28 7.36
C CYS A 152 -12.02 9.39 6.13
N ILE A 153 -12.57 9.76 4.97
CA ILE A 153 -11.85 9.88 3.71
C ILE A 153 -11.21 11.26 3.55
N GLY A 154 -11.86 12.31 4.03
CA GLY A 154 -11.41 13.68 3.80
C GLY A 154 -11.80 14.19 2.41
N PHE A 155 -11.61 15.49 2.18
CA PHE A 155 -11.92 16.14 0.90
C PHE A 155 -10.88 15.78 -0.17
N ASP A 156 -9.65 15.58 0.26
CA ASP A 156 -8.47 15.31 -0.56
C ASP A 156 -8.00 13.84 -0.47
N GLY A 157 -8.80 12.96 0.18
CA GLY A 157 -8.44 11.56 0.40
C GLY A 157 -7.51 11.29 1.59
N HIS A 158 -7.03 12.31 2.31
CA HIS A 158 -6.08 12.16 3.44
C HIS A 158 -6.73 12.22 4.83
N GLY A 159 -8.00 11.84 4.93
CA GLY A 159 -8.78 11.84 6.17
C GLY A 159 -8.34 10.79 7.20
N ALA A 160 -9.13 10.63 8.26
CA ALA A 160 -8.77 9.81 9.42
C ALA A 160 -8.46 8.33 9.09
N ALA A 161 -9.17 7.74 8.11
CA ALA A 161 -8.95 6.36 7.69
C ALA A 161 -7.61 6.21 6.94
N TRP A 162 -7.31 7.15 6.05
CA TRP A 162 -6.05 7.18 5.32
C TRP A 162 -4.87 7.37 6.27
N GLN A 163 -4.95 8.32 7.21
CA GLN A 163 -3.89 8.57 8.20
C GLN A 163 -3.58 7.33 9.05
N LEU A 164 -4.63 6.61 9.47
CA LEU A 164 -4.50 5.39 10.26
C LEU A 164 -3.77 4.27 9.48
N ILE A 165 -4.19 4.01 8.24
CA ILE A 165 -3.55 2.98 7.39
C ILE A 165 -2.10 3.38 7.10
N ALA A 166 -1.88 4.63 6.70
CA ALA A 166 -0.56 5.13 6.35
C ALA A 166 0.42 5.02 7.53
N ALA A 167 -0.01 5.40 8.74
CA ALA A 167 0.82 5.33 9.94
C ALA A 167 1.24 3.88 10.25
N ALA A 168 0.29 2.95 10.14
CA ALA A 168 0.55 1.54 10.35
C ALA A 168 1.47 0.95 9.26
N ILE A 169 1.33 1.32 7.98
CA ILE A 169 2.20 0.86 6.91
C ILE A 169 3.64 1.37 7.12
N GLU A 170 3.82 2.66 7.44
CA GLU A 170 5.14 3.24 7.74
C GLU A 170 5.84 2.53 8.91
N LYS A 171 5.07 2.05 9.89
CA LYS A 171 5.58 1.28 11.03
C LYS A 171 5.89 -0.18 10.66
N ALA A 172 5.02 -0.83 9.88
CA ALA A 172 5.11 -2.26 9.62
C ALA A 172 6.16 -2.62 8.55
N LEU A 173 6.20 -1.91 7.43
CA LEU A 173 7.04 -2.29 6.29
C LEU A 173 8.55 -2.31 6.55
N PRO A 174 9.14 -1.42 7.38
CA PRO A 174 10.55 -1.56 7.75
C PRO A 174 10.87 -2.93 8.35
N HIS A 175 9.96 -3.50 9.15
CA HIS A 175 10.15 -4.82 9.76
C HIS A 175 9.82 -5.98 8.82
N LEU A 176 8.86 -5.79 7.91
CA LEU A 176 8.41 -6.86 7.01
C LEU A 176 9.30 -7.02 5.78
N LEU A 177 9.76 -5.91 5.21
CA LEU A 177 10.40 -5.85 3.90
C LEU A 177 11.81 -5.23 3.92
N ASP A 178 12.28 -4.78 5.09
CA ASP A 178 13.56 -4.06 5.25
C ASP A 178 13.64 -2.82 4.36
N ILE A 179 12.51 -2.12 4.22
CA ILE A 179 12.44 -0.85 3.50
C ILE A 179 11.67 0.20 4.30
N PRO A 180 12.31 1.31 4.68
CA PRO A 180 11.58 2.44 5.24
C PRO A 180 10.76 3.13 4.14
N VAL A 181 9.54 3.50 4.47
CA VAL A 181 8.64 4.25 3.59
C VAL A 181 8.16 5.52 4.32
N ALA A 182 7.86 6.56 3.55
CA ALA A 182 7.33 7.82 4.06
C ALA A 182 6.17 8.26 3.16
N LEU A 183 4.95 8.04 3.61
CA LEU A 183 3.73 8.19 2.80
C LEU A 183 3.21 9.64 2.78
N GLY A 184 3.97 10.60 3.31
CA GLY A 184 3.60 12.02 3.27
C GLY A 184 2.53 12.43 4.29
N ARG A 185 2.32 11.65 5.37
CA ARG A 185 1.24 11.88 6.35
C ARG A 185 1.11 13.30 6.87
N PHE A 186 2.23 13.92 7.22
CA PHE A 186 2.24 15.28 7.74
C PHE A 186 1.72 16.29 6.71
N ILE A 187 2.12 16.16 5.45
CA ILE A 187 1.62 17.01 4.36
C ILE A 187 0.11 16.78 4.20
N GLY A 188 -0.35 15.53 4.24
CA GLY A 188 -1.78 15.20 4.23
C GLY A 188 -2.56 15.87 5.37
N VAL A 189 -2.00 15.93 6.59
CA VAL A 189 -2.64 16.66 7.71
C VAL A 189 -2.67 18.17 7.45
N VAL A 190 -1.61 18.76 6.89
CA VAL A 190 -1.58 20.19 6.56
C VAL A 190 -2.67 20.53 5.54
N VAL A 191 -2.78 19.75 4.45
CA VAL A 191 -3.83 19.94 3.44
C VAL A 191 -5.22 19.77 4.06
N TRP A 192 -5.41 18.74 4.90
CA TRP A 192 -6.65 18.54 5.62
C TRP A 192 -7.03 19.75 6.50
N VAL A 193 -6.08 20.31 7.26
CA VAL A 193 -6.31 21.52 8.07
C VAL A 193 -6.70 22.71 7.20
N ASP A 194 -6.04 22.88 6.05
CA ASP A 194 -6.33 23.97 5.12
C ASP A 194 -7.72 23.86 4.50
N CYS A 195 -8.15 22.64 4.13
CA CYS A 195 -9.48 22.37 3.58
C CYS A 195 -10.59 22.52 4.62
N TYR A 196 -10.42 21.95 5.82
CA TYR A 196 -11.48 21.93 6.85
C TYR A 196 -11.46 23.10 7.82
N ARG A 197 -10.41 23.93 7.78
CA ARG A 197 -10.18 25.06 8.71
C ARG A 197 -10.30 24.64 10.18
N ARG A 198 -9.92 23.40 10.47
CA ARG A 198 -10.00 22.77 11.78
C ARG A 198 -8.70 22.01 12.04
N LEU A 199 -8.21 22.08 13.28
CA LEU A 199 -7.07 21.26 13.70
C LEU A 199 -7.55 19.86 14.12
N PRO A 200 -6.78 18.79 13.85
CA PRO A 200 -7.04 17.49 14.43
C PRO A 200 -7.03 17.60 15.96
N SER A 201 -7.88 16.81 16.62
CA SER A 201 -7.83 16.76 18.08
C SER A 201 -6.54 16.08 18.55
N PRO A 202 -6.09 16.31 19.80
CA PRO A 202 -4.97 15.57 20.37
C PRO A 202 -5.17 14.04 20.30
N HIS A 203 -6.41 13.56 20.43
CA HIS A 203 -6.74 12.15 20.27
C HIS A 203 -6.52 11.66 18.83
N ASP A 204 -6.91 12.45 17.83
CA ASP A 204 -6.68 12.11 16.42
C ASP A 204 -5.17 12.00 16.14
N LEU A 205 -4.39 13.00 16.58
CA LEU A 205 -2.93 12.98 16.42
C LEU A 205 -2.29 11.78 17.14
N GLN A 206 -2.82 11.39 18.31
CA GLN A 206 -2.32 10.22 19.03
C GLN A 206 -2.63 8.94 18.28
N HIS A 207 -3.86 8.82 17.79
CA HIS A 207 -4.31 7.66 17.04
C HIS A 207 -3.57 7.49 15.71
N TRP A 208 -3.18 8.61 15.08
CA TRP A 208 -2.37 8.63 13.87
C TRP A 208 -0.87 8.51 14.14
N ASP A 209 -0.42 8.31 15.37
CA ASP A 209 1.00 8.27 15.73
C ASP A 209 1.78 9.51 15.22
N LEU A 210 1.15 10.69 15.39
CA LEU A 210 1.73 12.01 15.12
C LEU A 210 2.01 12.79 16.41
N THR A 211 1.58 12.26 17.57
CA THR A 211 1.98 12.79 18.89
C THR A 211 3.31 12.24 19.38
N THR A 212 3.78 11.13 18.81
CA THR A 212 5.06 10.55 19.19
C THR A 212 6.17 11.55 18.90
N ASN A 213 7.05 11.65 19.89
CA ASN A 213 8.05 12.68 20.04
C ASN A 213 9.14 12.59 18.95
N TRP A 214 8.84 12.92 17.72
CA TRP A 214 9.87 13.18 16.72
C TRP A 214 10.52 14.51 17.07
N VAL A 215 11.74 14.44 17.60
CA VAL A 215 12.54 15.65 17.78
C VAL A 215 13.26 15.86 16.46
N MET A 216 12.94 16.96 15.78
CA MET A 216 13.78 17.48 14.70
C MET A 216 15.07 17.97 15.34
N ARG A 217 16.13 17.16 15.27
CA ARG A 217 17.45 17.49 15.85
C ARG A 217 18.41 17.81 14.74
N LYS A 218 19.23 18.84 14.91
CA LYS A 218 20.35 19.05 13.99
C LYS A 218 21.42 18.00 14.26
N ASN A 219 21.79 17.22 13.25
CA ASN A 219 22.98 16.36 13.32
C ASN A 219 24.27 17.21 13.37
N ALA A 220 25.42 16.53 13.47
CA ALA A 220 26.73 17.19 13.49
C ALA A 220 27.01 18.05 12.24
N ALA A 221 26.31 17.80 11.13
CA ALA A 221 26.40 18.60 9.90
C ALA A 221 25.44 19.80 9.87
N GLY A 222 24.66 20.02 10.94
CA GLY A 222 23.71 21.15 11.05
C GLY A 222 22.37 20.93 10.35
N LYS A 223 22.11 19.72 9.85
CA LYS A 223 20.89 19.36 9.14
C LYS A 223 19.87 18.71 10.07
N PHE A 224 18.58 19.04 9.89
CA PHE A 224 17.51 18.50 10.72
C PHE A 224 17.23 17.04 10.38
N VAL A 225 17.31 16.19 11.39
CA VAL A 225 17.04 14.75 11.34
C VAL A 225 15.87 14.45 12.25
N ARG A 226 14.98 13.54 11.82
CA ARG A 226 13.95 12.98 12.68
C ARG A 226 14.58 11.94 13.61
N GLU A 227 14.70 12.28 14.89
CA GLU A 227 15.09 11.34 15.93
C GLU A 227 13.84 10.97 16.74
N LEU A 228 13.54 9.67 16.82
CA LEU A 228 12.57 9.16 17.81
C LEU A 228 13.12 9.52 19.18
N ARG A 229 12.36 10.26 19.99
CA ARG A 229 12.74 10.56 21.38
C ARG A 229 12.65 9.27 22.21
N GLY A 230 13.70 8.48 22.15
CA GLY A 230 14.06 7.46 23.14
C GLY A 230 13.00 6.40 23.44
N ASP A 231 12.60 5.61 22.45
CA ASP A 231 12.04 4.27 22.69
C ASP A 231 13.11 3.21 22.36
N SER A 232 14.22 3.24 23.09
CA SER A 232 15.21 2.14 23.15
C SER A 232 14.68 0.92 23.94
N GLN A 233 13.36 0.76 24.03
CA GLN A 233 12.70 -0.23 24.90
C GLN A 233 11.58 -0.99 24.19
N TYR A 234 11.58 -1.06 22.86
CA TYR A 234 10.85 -2.14 22.20
C TYR A 234 11.63 -3.43 22.40
N CYS A 235 11.00 -4.36 23.14
CA CYS A 235 11.54 -5.64 23.52
C CYS A 235 12.23 -6.36 22.35
N GLU A 236 13.55 -6.46 22.41
CA GLU A 236 14.24 -7.65 21.93
C GLU A 236 13.64 -8.83 22.73
N SER A 237 12.54 -9.41 22.25
CA SER A 237 12.28 -10.80 22.55
C SER A 237 13.42 -11.54 21.86
N SER A 238 14.43 -11.87 22.66
CA SER A 238 15.52 -12.78 22.30
C SER A 238 14.92 -13.92 21.49
N VAL A 239 15.21 -13.92 20.20
CA VAL A 239 15.15 -15.15 19.42
C VAL A 239 16.32 -15.92 20.00
N ASP A 240 16.03 -16.81 20.95
CA ASP A 240 17.01 -17.74 21.46
C ASP A 240 17.56 -18.51 20.26
N ASP A 241 18.78 -18.13 19.89
CA ASP A 241 19.61 -18.77 18.88
C ASP A 241 20.03 -20.11 19.48
N ALA A 242 19.13 -21.09 19.37
CA ALA A 242 19.41 -22.49 19.64
C ALA A 242 20.31 -23.02 18.51
N THR A 243 21.58 -22.62 18.53
CA THR A 243 22.63 -23.42 17.88
C THR A 243 22.91 -24.61 18.79
N ASP A 244 22.16 -25.69 18.57
CA ASP A 244 22.56 -27.03 19.01
C ASP A 244 23.85 -27.42 18.26
N ASP A 245 24.97 -27.16 18.95
CA ASP A 245 26.28 -27.75 18.69
C ASP A 245 26.25 -29.20 19.16
N GLU A 246 25.73 -30.11 18.31
CA GLU A 246 25.97 -31.54 18.44
C GLU A 246 26.98 -31.99 17.38
N SER A 247 28.23 -32.00 17.81
CA SER A 247 29.27 -32.86 17.25
C SER A 247 28.98 -34.30 17.64
N MET A 248 28.54 -35.11 16.67
CA MET A 248 28.59 -36.57 16.78
C MET A 248 29.19 -37.17 15.51
N ASP A 249 30.43 -37.63 15.69
CA ASP A 249 31.14 -38.52 14.79
C ASP A 249 30.48 -39.91 14.72
N ASP A 250 30.83 -40.62 13.64
CA ASP A 250 30.76 -42.07 13.42
C ASP A 250 29.45 -42.70 12.88
N GLU A 251 29.48 -42.95 11.56
CA GLU A 251 28.84 -44.12 10.93
C GLU A 251 29.40 -45.44 11.52
N PRO A 252 28.60 -46.52 11.62
CA PRO A 252 28.56 -47.46 10.51
C PRO A 252 27.20 -48.13 10.25
N ASN A 253 26.81 -48.11 8.97
CA ASN A 253 26.28 -49.21 8.16
C ASN A 253 25.91 -50.54 8.87
N LEU A 254 24.62 -50.88 8.96
CA LEU A 254 24.15 -52.27 8.97
C LEU A 254 22.75 -52.42 8.34
N SER A 255 22.68 -53.39 7.44
CA SER A 255 21.51 -53.98 6.81
C SER A 255 20.57 -54.66 7.82
N GLY A 256 19.26 -54.66 7.53
CA GLY A 256 18.32 -55.49 8.29
C GLY A 256 16.86 -55.26 7.92
N ALA A 257 16.24 -56.28 7.33
CA ALA A 257 14.84 -56.33 6.95
C ALA A 257 13.88 -56.48 8.15
N SER A 258 12.60 -56.22 7.87
CA SER A 258 11.43 -57.03 8.30
C SER A 258 10.43 -56.42 9.30
N SER A 259 9.19 -56.33 8.80
CA SER A 259 7.89 -56.73 9.39
C SER A 259 7.24 -55.98 10.58
N ASN A 260 6.00 -55.55 10.30
CA ASN A 260 4.71 -55.75 11.02
C ASN A 260 4.48 -55.25 12.46
N GLY A 261 3.28 -54.66 12.64
CA GLY A 261 2.52 -54.49 13.90
C GLY A 261 2.01 -53.05 14.02
N ALA A 262 0.73 -52.67 13.87
CA ALA A 262 -0.55 -53.11 14.44
C ALA A 262 -0.69 -52.84 15.96
N SER A 263 -1.84 -52.24 16.34
CA SER A 263 -2.37 -51.96 17.70
C SER A 263 -1.79 -50.70 18.37
N SER A 264 -2.51 -49.85 19.12
CA SER A 264 -3.85 -49.82 19.75
C SER A 264 -4.14 -48.34 20.07
N ASP A 265 -5.36 -47.82 19.93
CA ASP A 265 -6.36 -47.69 21.01
C ASP A 265 -5.78 -47.17 22.33
N GLU A 266 -6.02 -45.89 22.68
CA GLU A 266 -6.41 -45.33 24.01
C GLU A 266 -6.95 -43.89 23.75
N HIS A 267 -8.23 -43.55 23.92
CA HIS A 267 -8.97 -43.22 25.15
C HIS A 267 -8.45 -41.97 25.91
N MET A 268 -9.11 -40.82 25.73
CA MET A 268 -9.20 -39.69 26.69
C MET A 268 -10.43 -38.85 26.28
N GLU A 269 -11.56 -39.08 26.95
CA GLU A 269 -12.07 -38.38 28.14
C GLU A 269 -12.84 -37.10 27.80
N ASP A 270 -14.15 -37.23 28.07
CA ASP A 270 -15.19 -36.22 28.07
C ASP A 270 -14.82 -35.01 28.93
N PHE A 271 -14.98 -33.79 28.38
CA PHE A 271 -15.02 -32.58 29.20
C PHE A 271 -16.44 -32.04 29.21
N ASP A 272 -17.00 -32.11 30.41
CA ASP A 272 -18.37 -31.84 30.79
C ASP A 272 -18.65 -30.34 30.97
N SER A 273 -19.92 -30.04 30.77
CA SER A 273 -20.76 -28.88 31.10
C SER A 273 -20.17 -27.68 31.85
N GLY A 274 -20.54 -26.49 31.36
CA GLY A 274 -20.56 -25.25 32.13
C GLY A 274 -21.62 -24.30 31.60
N ASP A 275 -22.87 -24.53 32.02
CA ASP A 275 -23.95 -23.55 31.97
C ASP A 275 -23.52 -22.25 32.64
N ASP A 276 -23.78 -21.10 32.02
CA ASP A 276 -24.16 -19.93 32.80
C ASP A 276 -25.20 -19.10 32.06
N ALA A 277 -26.30 -18.89 32.77
CA ALA A 277 -27.51 -18.23 32.34
C ALA A 277 -27.61 -16.89 33.05
N GLY A 278 -28.26 -15.94 32.38
CA GLY A 278 -29.01 -14.90 33.08
C GLY A 278 -28.47 -13.49 32.87
N GLY A 279 -29.32 -12.66 32.29
CA GLY A 279 -29.10 -11.21 32.24
C GLY A 279 -30.13 -10.48 31.39
N GLU A 280 -31.42 -10.79 31.55
CA GLU A 280 -32.49 -9.92 31.07
C GLU A 280 -32.51 -8.65 31.94
N GLY A 281 -32.23 -7.51 31.32
CA GLY A 281 -32.28 -6.19 31.93
C GLY A 281 -33.13 -5.27 31.07
N VAL A 282 -34.42 -5.22 31.40
CA VAL A 282 -35.42 -4.27 30.92
C VAL A 282 -35.12 -2.89 31.50
N THR A 283 -35.02 -1.86 30.66
CA THR A 283 -35.44 -0.49 31.01
C THR A 283 -36.03 0.18 29.77
N GLU A 284 -37.35 0.34 29.79
CA GLU A 284 -38.12 1.28 29.00
C GLU A 284 -37.83 2.70 29.53
N ASP A 285 -37.53 3.64 28.64
CA ASP A 285 -37.64 5.10 28.85
C ASP A 285 -38.02 5.66 27.46
N ASP A 286 -39.31 5.85 27.18
CA ASP A 286 -40.10 7.04 27.45
C ASP A 286 -39.55 8.36 26.86
N THR A 287 -40.30 8.83 25.85
CA THR A 287 -40.63 10.23 25.57
C THR A 287 -39.53 11.18 25.06
N ASN A 288 -39.60 11.52 23.76
CA ASN A 288 -40.04 12.86 23.35
C ASN A 288 -40.11 12.94 21.81
N GLU A 289 -41.31 12.81 21.28
CA GLU A 289 -41.70 13.42 20.03
C GLU A 289 -41.85 14.93 20.30
N GLU A 290 -40.93 15.74 19.78
CA GLU A 290 -41.19 17.17 19.58
C GLU A 290 -41.20 17.46 18.08
N ASP A 291 -42.42 17.77 17.66
CA ASP A 291 -42.81 18.45 16.43
C ASP A 291 -41.82 19.53 16.00
N ALA A 292 -41.38 19.47 14.74
CA ALA A 292 -40.89 20.63 14.03
C ALA A 292 -41.56 20.69 12.63
N PRO A 293 -42.08 21.87 12.24
CA PRO A 293 -43.07 22.01 11.17
C PRO A 293 -42.48 21.92 9.78
N GLU A 294 -43.30 21.35 8.88
CA GLU A 294 -43.21 21.41 7.43
C GLU A 294 -43.20 22.89 6.98
N ASP A 295 -42.13 23.30 6.30
CA ASP A 295 -42.07 24.59 5.62
C ASP A 295 -42.38 24.38 4.14
N ASP A 296 -43.68 24.47 3.84
CA ASP A 296 -44.25 24.69 2.52
C ASP A 296 -43.80 26.06 1.99
N THR A 297 -42.93 26.09 0.97
CA THR A 297 -42.88 27.24 0.06
C THR A 297 -42.69 26.79 -1.39
N ASN A 298 -43.79 26.94 -2.14
CA ASN A 298 -43.91 27.50 -3.49
C ASN A 298 -42.98 26.93 -4.58
N GLU A 299 -43.46 26.12 -5.53
CA GLU A 299 -44.26 26.55 -6.70
C GLU A 299 -43.89 27.96 -7.19
N GLU A 300 -43.14 28.05 -8.29
CA GLU A 300 -43.46 28.89 -9.45
C GLU A 300 -42.50 28.59 -10.63
N ASP A 301 -43.09 28.03 -11.68
CA ASP A 301 -43.02 28.42 -13.10
C ASP A 301 -41.67 28.51 -13.87
N ALA A 302 -41.61 27.60 -14.85
CA ALA A 302 -41.16 27.66 -16.27
C ALA A 302 -40.90 29.06 -16.90
N PRO A 303 -40.30 29.21 -18.13
CA PRO A 303 -40.18 28.20 -19.19
C PRO A 303 -38.88 28.16 -20.02
N GLU A 304 -38.81 27.10 -20.82
CA GLU A 304 -38.35 26.98 -22.21
C GLU A 304 -37.65 28.20 -22.83
N ASP A 305 -36.46 27.95 -23.39
CA ASP A 305 -36.04 28.68 -24.58
C ASP A 305 -35.50 27.70 -25.63
N GLU A 306 -36.25 27.64 -26.73
CA GLU A 306 -35.91 26.98 -27.97
C GLU A 306 -34.89 27.81 -28.75
N SER A 307 -33.93 27.17 -29.40
CA SER A 307 -33.43 27.53 -30.74
C SER A 307 -32.26 26.59 -31.09
N SER A 308 -32.50 25.64 -32.00
CA SER A 308 -32.05 25.72 -33.41
C SER A 308 -30.51 25.77 -33.51
N GLU A 309 -29.83 24.88 -34.21
CA GLU A 309 -29.97 24.71 -35.66
C GLU A 309 -29.37 23.38 -36.14
N ASP A 310 -30.03 22.87 -37.17
CA ASP A 310 -29.57 21.88 -38.12
C ASP A 310 -28.15 22.17 -38.65
N ASN A 311 -27.32 21.12 -38.77
CA ASN A 311 -26.53 20.96 -39.99
C ASN A 311 -26.00 19.52 -40.16
N LYS A 312 -26.48 18.89 -41.21
CA LYS A 312 -25.98 17.65 -41.83
C LYS A 312 -26.11 17.86 -43.35
N PRO A 313 -25.45 17.09 -44.22
CA PRO A 313 -24.03 16.76 -44.33
C PRO A 313 -23.43 17.37 -45.63
N SER A 314 -22.10 17.46 -45.74
CA SER A 314 -21.46 17.57 -47.06
C SER A 314 -20.36 16.53 -47.21
N VAL A 315 -20.63 15.62 -48.13
CA VAL A 315 -19.72 14.64 -48.71
C VAL A 315 -18.72 15.38 -49.59
N THR A 316 -17.42 15.17 -49.38
CA THR A 316 -16.44 15.20 -50.46
C THR A 316 -15.35 14.17 -50.16
N GLU A 317 -15.33 13.17 -51.04
CA GLU A 317 -14.21 12.26 -51.28
C GLU A 317 -12.92 13.05 -51.55
N THR A 318 -11.79 12.57 -51.04
CA THR A 318 -10.63 12.15 -51.87
C THR A 318 -9.41 11.85 -51.00
N SER A 319 -8.61 10.91 -51.50
CA SER A 319 -7.18 10.70 -51.21
C SER A 319 -6.86 9.80 -50.01
N SER A 320 -7.02 8.51 -50.30
CA SER A 320 -6.06 7.45 -49.98
C SER A 320 -4.60 7.95 -49.88
N SER A 321 -4.02 7.81 -48.69
CA SER A 321 -2.59 7.61 -48.50
C SER A 321 -2.42 6.46 -47.50
N ASP A 322 -2.01 5.31 -48.05
CA ASP A 322 -1.44 4.20 -47.31
C ASP A 322 -0.32 4.70 -46.39
N THR A 323 -0.48 4.45 -45.09
CA THR A 323 0.66 4.35 -44.17
C THR A 323 0.43 3.08 -43.35
N SER A 324 1.01 2.00 -43.86
CA SER A 324 1.35 0.82 -43.07
C SER A 324 2.38 1.26 -42.02
N SER A 325 1.94 1.36 -40.77
CA SER A 325 2.84 1.27 -39.62
C SER A 325 2.52 -0.04 -38.92
N ASP A 326 3.04 -1.11 -39.50
CA ASP A 326 3.65 -2.18 -38.72
C ASP A 326 4.82 -1.58 -37.91
N GLU A 327 5.27 -2.30 -36.87
CA GLU A 327 6.38 -1.99 -35.95
C GLU A 327 5.93 -1.29 -34.65
N ASP A 328 6.21 -1.76 -33.44
CA ASP A 328 6.87 -2.97 -32.95
C ASP A 328 6.44 -3.12 -31.47
N THR A 329 5.85 -4.26 -31.10
CA THR A 329 5.82 -4.66 -29.69
C THR A 329 7.23 -5.12 -29.33
N GLU A 330 8.01 -4.23 -28.73
CA GLU A 330 9.36 -4.53 -28.24
C GLU A 330 9.30 -5.64 -27.17
N ASP A 331 9.77 -6.82 -27.55
CA ASP A 331 10.10 -7.92 -26.65
C ASP A 331 11.10 -7.43 -25.59
N CYS A 332 10.64 -7.36 -24.34
CA CYS A 332 11.42 -6.95 -23.17
C CYS A 332 12.50 -7.95 -22.72
N ASP A 333 12.85 -8.93 -23.55
CA ASP A 333 13.78 -10.02 -23.22
C ASP A 333 14.91 -10.13 -24.25
N SER A 334 15.89 -9.23 -24.17
CA SER A 334 17.22 -9.49 -24.73
C SER A 334 18.27 -9.39 -23.61
N GLU A 335 18.50 -10.54 -22.97
CA GLU A 335 19.66 -10.78 -22.11
C GLU A 335 20.94 -10.76 -22.96
N ASN A 336 21.63 -9.62 -23.01
CA ASN A 336 23.02 -9.59 -23.48
C ASN A 336 23.92 -10.21 -22.41
N ASN A 337 24.16 -11.50 -22.56
CA ASN A 337 25.18 -12.25 -21.86
C ASN A 337 26.46 -12.22 -22.73
N GLU A 338 27.22 -11.13 -22.69
CA GLU A 338 28.57 -11.11 -23.27
C GLU A 338 29.56 -11.81 -22.32
N SER A 339 29.80 -13.08 -22.61
CA SER A 339 30.94 -13.85 -22.13
C SER A 339 32.25 -13.25 -22.69
N GLY A 340 32.98 -12.52 -21.85
CA GLY A 340 34.36 -12.12 -22.14
C GLY A 340 35.33 -13.28 -21.90
N GLU A 341 35.58 -14.08 -22.94
CA GLU A 341 36.74 -14.97 -23.02
C GLU A 341 37.87 -14.32 -23.83
N ASP A 342 38.94 -14.02 -23.09
CA ASP A 342 40.33 -14.45 -23.34
C ASP A 342 41.30 -13.73 -24.31
N ALA A 343 42.53 -13.66 -23.77
CA ALA A 343 43.87 -13.56 -24.37
C ALA A 343 44.31 -12.32 -25.17
N THR A 344 45.42 -11.68 -24.74
CA THR A 344 46.76 -12.04 -25.25
C THR A 344 47.91 -11.24 -24.62
N ASP A 345 49.01 -11.96 -24.39
CA ASP A 345 50.41 -11.55 -24.20
C ASP A 345 50.83 -10.21 -24.83
N HIS A 346 51.72 -9.49 -24.12
CA HIS A 346 53.04 -9.13 -24.67
C HIS A 346 54.01 -8.55 -23.60
N ALA A 347 55.18 -9.20 -23.52
CA ALA A 347 56.54 -8.72 -23.23
C ALA A 347 56.89 -8.15 -21.84
#